data_AF-A0A2H0Q1W4-F1
#
_entry.id   AF-A0A2H0Q1W4-F1
#
_cell.length_a   1.000
_cell.length_b   1.000
_cell.length_c   1.000
_cell.angle_alpha   90.00
_cell.angle_beta   90.00
_cell.angle_gamma   90.00
#
_symmetry.space_group_name_H-M   'P 1'
#
loop_
_entity.id
_entity.type
_entity.pdbx_description
1 polymer ?
#
loop_
_entity_poly.entity_id
_entity_poly.type
_entity_poly.pdbx_seq_one_letter_code
_entity_poly.pdbx_strand_id
1 'polypeptide(L)'
;MRTDFETLRTLATYTINLLKENSMIMFDSAQREALIDAMATEYGVAFATDEDIRDQAIEEVEEKMGEDFLPEDITESEIFNHARKEIIKSFNGENIGGLYLVESLHQIAKRMTGFLMDCELIDDVFGTDDELNQFLISRIRNFSPKKN
;
A
#
# COMPACT_ATOMS: atom_id res chain seq x y z
N MET A 1 3.23 5.20 -14.38
CA MET A 1 2.67 6.12 -13.37
C MET A 1 3.40 5.75 -12.12
N ARG A 2 4.20 6.67 -11.57
CA ARG A 2 5.00 6.39 -10.39
C ARG A 2 4.06 6.41 -9.19
N THR A 3 4.00 5.32 -8.44
CA THR A 3 3.26 5.26 -7.18
C THR A 3 4.14 5.76 -6.04
N ASP A 4 3.50 6.34 -5.03
CA ASP A 4 4.09 7.01 -3.87
C ASP A 4 3.11 6.89 -2.67
N PHE A 5 3.46 7.49 -1.54
CA PHE A 5 2.60 7.46 -0.36
C PHE A 5 1.23 8.11 -0.61
N GLU A 6 1.13 9.14 -1.45
CA GLU A 6 -0.15 9.75 -1.81
C GLU A 6 -1.05 8.75 -2.55
N THR A 7 -0.47 7.85 -3.34
CA THR A 7 -1.21 6.73 -3.96
C THR A 7 -1.84 5.80 -2.92
N LEU A 8 -1.17 5.56 -1.79
CA LEU A 8 -1.72 4.79 -0.66
C LEU A 8 -2.84 5.56 0.03
N ARG A 9 -2.72 6.88 0.20
CA ARG A 9 -3.80 7.75 0.70
C ARG A 9 -5.02 7.73 -0.21
N THR A 10 -4.82 7.70 -1.53
CA THR A 10 -5.91 7.52 -2.50
C THR A 10 -6.60 6.15 -2.36
N LEU A 11 -5.83 5.07 -2.15
CA LEU A 11 -6.39 3.74 -1.86
C LEU A 11 -7.18 3.73 -0.54
N ALA A 12 -6.63 4.33 0.51
CA ALA A 12 -7.29 4.49 1.80
C ALA A 12 -8.60 5.26 1.68
N THR A 13 -8.58 6.42 1.02
CA THR A 13 -9.76 7.25 0.74
C THR A 13 -10.82 6.47 -0.04
N TYR A 14 -10.41 5.79 -1.12
CA TYR A 14 -11.29 4.94 -1.92
C TYR A 14 -11.96 3.86 -1.06
N THR A 15 -11.18 3.18 -0.22
CA THR A 15 -11.67 2.09 0.62
C THR A 15 -12.61 2.59 1.72
N ILE A 16 -12.23 3.64 2.44
CA ILE A 16 -13.04 4.25 3.52
C ILE A 16 -14.37 4.76 2.98
N ASN A 17 -14.36 5.42 1.81
CA ASN A 17 -15.60 5.90 1.20
C ASN A 17 -16.54 4.74 0.87
N LEU A 18 -16.03 3.66 0.28
CA LEU A 18 -16.84 2.48 -0.02
C LEU A 18 -17.35 1.78 1.23
N LEU A 19 -16.53 1.64 2.29
CA LEU A 19 -16.96 1.08 3.56
C LEU A 19 -18.09 1.91 4.17
N LYS A 20 -17.98 3.24 4.14
CA LYS A 20 -19.01 4.16 4.63
C LYS A 20 -20.29 4.11 3.79
N GLU A 21 -20.18 4.12 2.46
CA GLU A 21 -21.32 4.05 1.53
C GLU A 21 -22.10 2.73 1.67
N ASN A 22 -21.39 1.63 1.95
CA ASN A 22 -22.00 0.32 2.19
C ASN A 22 -22.40 0.11 3.65
N SER A 23 -22.36 1.16 4.49
CA SER A 23 -22.72 1.14 5.92
C SER A 23 -21.97 0.06 6.73
N MET A 24 -20.72 -0.23 6.38
CA MET A 24 -19.88 -1.20 7.08
C MET A 24 -19.13 -0.59 8.27
N ILE A 25 -18.86 0.71 8.22
CA ILE A 25 -18.22 1.47 9.29
C ILE A 25 -18.91 2.83 9.48
N MET A 26 -18.82 3.38 10.69
CA MET A 26 -19.19 4.75 11.01
C MET A 26 -18.03 5.47 11.70
N PHE A 27 -17.86 6.74 11.37
CA PHE A 27 -16.85 7.63 11.95
C PHE A 27 -17.27 9.09 11.76
N ASP A 28 -16.82 9.97 12.66
CA ASP A 28 -17.03 11.42 12.54
C ASP A 28 -16.28 11.97 11.32
N SER A 29 -16.95 12.84 10.57
CA SER A 29 -16.32 13.67 9.53
C SER A 29 -15.02 14.35 9.94
N ALA A 30 -14.88 14.75 11.21
CA ALA A 30 -13.67 15.39 11.75
C ALA A 30 -12.48 14.43 11.83
N GLN A 31 -12.72 13.12 11.98
CA GLN A 31 -11.68 12.09 12.05
C GLN A 31 -11.26 11.56 10.67
N ARG A 32 -11.96 11.96 9.60
CA ARG A 32 -11.77 11.43 8.24
C ARG A 32 -10.31 11.48 7.78
N GLU A 33 -9.68 12.64 7.87
CA GLU A 33 -8.29 12.80 7.40
C GLU A 33 -7.32 11.93 8.20
N ALA A 34 -7.47 11.92 9.53
CA ALA A 34 -6.66 11.07 10.39
C ALA A 34 -6.86 9.57 10.09
N LEU A 35 -8.10 9.15 9.79
CA LEU A 35 -8.41 7.77 9.44
C LEU A 35 -7.80 7.39 8.08
N ILE A 36 -7.83 8.29 7.10
CA ILE A 36 -7.17 8.10 5.80
C ILE A 36 -5.67 7.91 6.01
N ASP A 37 -5.02 8.76 6.80
CA ASP A 37 -3.58 8.69 7.03
C ASP A 37 -3.19 7.43 7.81
N ALA A 38 -3.98 7.04 8.83
CA ALA A 38 -3.77 5.82 9.59
C ALA A 38 -3.92 4.57 8.70
N MET A 39 -4.96 4.52 7.86
CA MET A 39 -5.18 3.40 6.95
C MET A 39 -4.13 3.35 5.84
N ALA A 40 -3.68 4.50 5.33
CA ALA A 40 -2.60 4.57 4.35
C ALA A 40 -1.27 4.05 4.93
N THR A 41 -1.01 4.35 6.20
CA THR A 41 0.16 3.83 6.92
C THR A 41 0.10 2.31 7.05
N GLU A 42 -1.04 1.75 7.44
CA GLU A 42 -1.19 0.28 7.53
C GLU A 42 -1.10 -0.37 6.13
N TYR A 43 -1.60 0.29 5.08
CA TYR A 43 -1.39 -0.15 3.71
C TYR A 43 0.08 -0.12 3.29
N GLY A 44 0.88 0.85 3.75
CA GLY A 44 2.32 0.92 3.47
C GLY A 44 3.14 -0.23 4.05
N VAL A 45 2.59 -0.98 5.02
CA VAL A 45 3.20 -2.22 5.51
C VAL A 45 2.96 -3.39 4.55
N ALA A 46 1.87 -3.34 3.79
CA ALA A 46 1.38 -4.43 2.95
C ALA A 46 1.65 -4.22 1.45
N PHE A 47 1.85 -2.98 1.04
CA PHE A 47 2.12 -2.57 -0.33
C PHE A 47 3.45 -1.83 -0.42
N ALA A 48 4.21 -2.10 -1.48
CA ALA A 48 5.36 -1.30 -1.86
C ALA A 48 5.01 -0.41 -3.05
N THR A 49 5.42 0.85 -2.97
CA THR A 49 5.29 1.83 -4.05
C THR A 49 6.50 1.78 -4.99
N ASP A 50 6.41 2.42 -6.16
CA ASP A 50 7.57 2.60 -7.04
C ASP A 50 8.68 3.44 -6.35
N GLU A 51 8.32 4.32 -5.41
CA GLU A 51 9.27 5.07 -4.59
C GLU A 51 9.98 4.17 -3.59
N ASP A 52 9.26 3.35 -2.83
CA ASP A 52 9.86 2.40 -1.88
C ASP A 52 10.82 1.43 -2.59
N ILE A 53 10.41 0.91 -3.74
CA ILE A 53 11.24 0.00 -4.53
C ILE A 53 12.48 0.71 -5.07
N ARG A 54 12.37 1.99 -5.45
CA ARG A 54 13.50 2.79 -5.90
C ARG A 54 14.50 2.97 -4.76
N ASP A 55 14.02 3.34 -3.59
CA ASP A 55 14.87 3.64 -2.44
C ASP A 55 15.56 2.37 -1.94
N GLN A 56 14.81 1.26 -1.82
CA GLN A 56 15.38 -0.05 -1.51
C GLN A 56 16.41 -0.52 -2.54
N ALA A 57 16.19 -0.25 -3.83
CA ALA A 57 17.16 -0.58 -4.88
C ALA A 57 18.43 0.27 -4.79
N ILE A 58 18.34 1.52 -4.33
CA ILE A 58 19.52 2.37 -4.08
C ILE A 58 20.31 1.78 -2.91
N GLU A 59 19.64 1.51 -1.79
CA GLU A 59 20.25 0.91 -0.59
C GLU A 59 20.98 -0.41 -0.93
N GLU A 60 20.34 -1.31 -1.68
CA GLU A 60 20.95 -2.60 -2.05
C GLU A 60 22.19 -2.43 -2.95
N VAL A 61 22.22 -1.40 -3.80
CA VAL A 61 23.38 -1.09 -4.63
C VAL A 61 24.51 -0.47 -3.81
N GLU A 62 24.18 0.42 -2.88
CA GLU A 62 25.13 1.04 -1.95
C GLU A 62 25.82 0.00 -1.08
N GLU A 63 25.06 -0.95 -0.52
CA GLU A 63 25.60 -2.05 0.27
C GLU A 63 26.57 -2.95 -0.53
N LYS A 64 26.31 -3.15 -1.82
CA LYS A 64 27.12 -4.03 -2.68
C LYS A 64 28.37 -3.35 -3.25
N MET A 65 28.30 -2.05 -3.53
CA MET A 65 29.41 -1.30 -4.13
C MET A 65 30.37 -0.70 -3.10
N GLY A 66 29.89 -0.43 -1.88
CA GLY A 66 30.58 0.39 -0.90
C GLY A 66 30.49 1.88 -1.24
N GLU A 67 30.47 2.73 -0.21
CA GLU A 67 30.26 4.19 -0.32
C GLU A 67 31.24 4.89 -1.29
N ASP A 68 32.44 4.33 -1.50
CA ASP A 68 33.51 4.92 -2.32
C ASP A 68 33.32 4.78 -3.85
N PHE A 69 32.37 3.97 -4.32
CA PHE A 69 32.19 3.65 -5.75
C PHE A 69 30.82 4.04 -6.32
N LEU A 70 30.09 4.95 -5.66
CA LEU A 70 28.79 5.39 -6.12
C LEU A 70 28.92 6.38 -7.31
N PRO A 71 28.49 6.02 -8.53
CA PRO A 71 28.41 6.97 -9.62
C PRO A 71 27.40 8.08 -9.30
N GLU A 72 27.60 9.30 -9.83
CA GLU A 72 26.72 10.45 -9.56
C GLU A 72 25.23 10.17 -9.93
N ASP A 73 24.98 9.27 -10.90
CA ASP A 73 23.63 8.85 -11.32
C ASP A 73 23.41 7.32 -11.18
N ILE A 74 23.35 6.83 -9.94
CA ILE A 74 23.09 5.41 -9.61
C ILE A 74 21.83 4.89 -10.33
N THR A 75 20.79 5.70 -10.43
CA THR A 75 19.48 5.30 -10.98
C THR A 75 19.47 5.01 -12.47
N GLU A 76 20.51 5.39 -13.21
CA GLU A 76 20.66 5.06 -14.64
C GLU A 76 21.52 3.80 -14.87
N SER A 77 22.14 3.27 -13.82
CA SER A 77 23.03 2.12 -13.93
C SER A 77 22.28 0.81 -14.22
N GLU A 78 22.95 -0.12 -14.91
CA GLU A 78 22.43 -1.48 -15.10
C GLU A 78 22.23 -2.22 -13.77
N ILE A 79 23.04 -1.89 -12.77
CA ILE A 79 23.07 -2.55 -11.46
C ILE A 79 21.86 -2.12 -10.63
N PHE A 80 21.49 -0.84 -10.66
CA PHE A 80 20.21 -0.36 -10.11
C PHE A 80 19.01 -1.02 -10.80
N ASN A 81 19.02 -1.07 -12.14
CA ASN A 81 17.95 -1.72 -12.90
C ASN A 81 17.83 -3.23 -12.59
N HIS A 82 18.95 -3.88 -12.28
CA HIS A 82 18.98 -5.26 -11.83
C HIS A 82 18.39 -5.41 -10.41
N ALA A 83 18.86 -4.62 -9.43
CA ALA A 83 18.36 -4.62 -8.06
C ALA A 83 16.83 -4.39 -8.01
N ARG A 84 16.36 -3.36 -8.73
CA ARG A 84 14.93 -3.07 -8.88
C ARG A 84 14.10 -4.26 -9.35
N LYS A 85 14.61 -5.02 -10.34
CA LYS A 85 13.94 -6.22 -10.85
C LYS A 85 13.91 -7.36 -9.83
N GLU A 86 14.97 -7.53 -9.06
CA GLU A 86 15.03 -8.57 -8.03
C GLU A 86 14.07 -8.27 -6.88
N ILE A 87 13.97 -7.00 -6.45
CA ILE A 87 12.98 -6.57 -5.45
C ILE A 87 11.56 -6.84 -5.94
N ILE A 88 11.21 -6.43 -7.16
CA ILE A 88 9.88 -6.69 -7.73
C ILE A 88 9.58 -8.20 -7.81
N LYS A 89 10.57 -9.01 -8.18
CA LYS A 89 10.42 -10.48 -8.20
C LYS A 89 10.19 -11.07 -6.82
N SER A 90 10.75 -10.49 -5.76
CA SER A 90 10.52 -10.93 -4.38
C SER A 90 9.04 -10.83 -3.99
N PHE A 91 8.30 -9.90 -4.61
CA PHE A 91 6.85 -9.71 -4.48
C PHE A 91 6.04 -10.52 -5.50
N ASN A 92 6.65 -11.52 -6.15
CA ASN A 92 6.08 -12.28 -7.27
C ASN A 92 5.63 -11.43 -8.47
N GLY A 93 6.02 -10.15 -8.53
CA GLY A 93 5.59 -9.20 -9.56
C GLY A 93 4.10 -8.83 -9.53
N GLU A 94 3.34 -9.28 -8.53
CA GLU A 94 1.93 -8.93 -8.40
C GLU A 94 1.80 -7.46 -7.99
N ASN A 95 0.96 -6.72 -8.72
CA ASN A 95 0.65 -5.33 -8.38
C ASN A 95 -0.80 -4.99 -8.70
N ILE A 96 -1.35 -4.03 -7.97
CA ILE A 96 -2.68 -3.47 -8.15
C ILE A 96 -2.53 -1.97 -8.33
N GLY A 97 -2.87 -1.46 -9.51
CA GLY A 97 -2.78 -0.03 -9.78
C GLY A 97 -1.36 0.54 -9.71
N GLY A 98 -0.32 -0.31 -9.78
CA GLY A 98 1.08 0.09 -9.59
C GLY A 98 1.60 -0.02 -8.14
N LEU A 99 0.77 -0.48 -7.20
CA LEU A 99 1.18 -0.85 -5.84
C LEU A 99 1.55 -2.34 -5.82
N TYR A 100 2.78 -2.68 -5.45
CA TYR A 100 3.26 -4.05 -5.43
C TYR A 100 2.87 -4.74 -4.12
N LEU A 101 2.43 -6.00 -4.20
CA LEU A 101 1.92 -6.74 -3.06
C LEU A 101 3.07 -7.40 -2.29
N VAL A 102 3.38 -6.87 -1.10
CA VAL A 102 4.42 -7.45 -0.21
C VAL A 102 3.93 -8.75 0.42
N GLU A 103 2.62 -8.84 0.67
CA GLU A 103 1.92 -10.05 1.10
C GLU A 103 0.71 -10.33 0.21
N SER A 104 0.18 -11.56 0.24
CA SER A 104 -0.99 -11.91 -0.58
C SER A 104 -2.20 -11.02 -0.28
N LEU A 105 -3.02 -10.71 -1.28
CA LEU A 105 -4.23 -9.87 -1.12
C LEU A 105 -5.16 -10.31 0.01
N HIS A 106 -5.26 -11.61 0.28
CA HIS A 106 -6.05 -12.12 1.40
C HIS A 106 -5.48 -11.73 2.77
N GLN A 107 -4.15 -11.73 2.92
CA GLN A 107 -3.49 -11.26 4.16
C GLN A 107 -3.64 -9.75 4.31
N ILE A 108 -3.49 -8.99 3.21
CA ILE A 108 -3.74 -7.54 3.21
C ILE A 108 -5.15 -7.23 3.71
N ALA A 109 -6.15 -7.91 3.15
CA ALA A 109 -7.54 -7.73 3.57
C ALA A 109 -7.75 -8.12 5.04
N LYS A 110 -7.13 -9.21 5.50
CA LYS A 110 -7.19 -9.62 6.91
C LYS A 110 -6.57 -8.58 7.85
N ARG A 111 -5.41 -8.03 7.48
CA ARG A 111 -4.75 -6.93 8.19
C ARG A 111 -5.65 -5.71 8.28
N MET A 112 -6.23 -5.30 7.14
CA MET A 112 -7.18 -4.19 7.11
C MET A 112 -8.43 -4.46 7.95
N THR A 113 -8.98 -5.68 7.93
CA THR A 113 -10.10 -6.04 8.80
C THR A 113 -9.72 -5.86 10.27
N GLY A 114 -8.55 -6.34 10.70
CA GLY A 114 -8.04 -6.12 12.05
C GLY A 114 -7.89 -4.64 12.39
N PHE A 115 -7.28 -3.87 11.48
CA PHE A 115 -7.19 -2.41 11.60
C PHE A 115 -8.57 -1.76 11.79
N LEU A 116 -9.58 -2.13 11.00
CA LEU A 116 -10.92 -1.55 11.12
C LEU A 116 -11.56 -1.87 12.48
N MET A 117 -11.34 -3.07 13.01
CA MET A 117 -11.88 -3.48 14.31
C MET A 117 -11.18 -2.78 15.49
N ASP A 118 -9.90 -2.48 15.37
CA ASP A 118 -9.07 -1.96 16.46
C ASP A 118 -8.82 -0.43 16.38
N CYS A 119 -9.23 0.23 15.29
CA CYS A 119 -8.94 1.65 15.06
C CYS A 119 -9.83 2.56 15.92
N GLU A 120 -9.22 3.35 16.80
CA GLU A 120 -9.91 4.33 17.66
C GLU A 120 -10.59 5.49 16.90
N LEU A 121 -10.29 5.65 15.61
CA LEU A 121 -10.88 6.68 14.74
C LEU A 121 -12.18 6.19 14.08
N ILE A 122 -12.61 4.97 14.38
CA ILE A 122 -13.86 4.38 13.91
C ILE A 122 -14.79 4.24 15.12
N ASP A 123 -15.99 4.80 15.00
CA ASP A 123 -16.99 4.79 16.09
C ASP A 123 -17.63 3.40 16.21
N ASP A 124 -18.04 2.83 15.07
CA ASP A 124 -18.71 1.54 15.01
C ASP A 124 -18.35 0.78 13.73
N VAL A 125 -18.24 -0.55 13.86
CA VAL A 125 -18.06 -1.50 12.75
C VAL A 125 -19.25 -2.45 12.71
N PHE A 126 -19.93 -2.51 11.56
CA PHE A 126 -21.19 -3.25 11.41
C PHE A 126 -21.05 -4.56 10.62
N GLY A 127 -19.88 -4.83 10.04
CA GLY A 127 -19.59 -6.07 9.31
C GLY A 127 -18.89 -7.11 10.18
N THR A 128 -19.14 -8.39 9.91
CA THR A 128 -18.32 -9.48 10.47
C THR A 128 -16.92 -9.51 9.83
N ASP A 129 -15.96 -10.16 10.50
CA ASP A 129 -14.59 -10.34 9.98
C ASP A 129 -14.57 -10.86 8.54
N ASP A 130 -15.38 -11.89 8.27
CA ASP A 130 -15.47 -12.53 6.96
C ASP A 130 -16.08 -11.60 5.90
N GLU A 131 -17.13 -10.86 6.25
CA GLU A 131 -17.77 -9.89 5.34
C GLU A 131 -16.82 -8.75 4.99
N LEU A 132 -16.15 -8.17 6.00
CA LEU A 132 -15.17 -7.11 5.79
C LEU A 132 -13.99 -7.60 4.95
N ASN A 133 -13.45 -8.79 5.26
CA ASN A 133 -12.33 -9.35 4.52
C ASN A 133 -12.68 -9.55 3.04
N GLN A 134 -13.81 -10.19 2.75
CA GLN A 134 -14.27 -10.41 1.37
C GLN A 134 -14.57 -9.10 0.64
N PHE A 135 -15.15 -8.12 1.35
CA PHE A 135 -15.40 -6.80 0.80
C PHE A 135 -14.08 -6.12 0.41
N LEU A 136 -13.11 -6.08 1.32
CA LEU A 136 -11.80 -5.47 1.11
C LEU A 136 -11.04 -6.14 -0.05
N ILE A 137 -11.01 -7.47 -0.13
CA ILE A 137 -10.42 -8.20 -1.28
C ILE A 137 -11.03 -7.70 -2.59
N SER A 138 -12.37 -7.63 -2.65
CA SER A 138 -13.10 -7.23 -3.85
C SER A 138 -12.81 -5.77 -4.23
N ARG A 139 -12.77 -4.85 -3.26
CA ARG A 139 -12.54 -3.43 -3.53
C ARG A 139 -11.09 -3.14 -3.90
N ILE A 140 -10.14 -3.63 -3.11
CA ILE A 140 -8.71 -3.42 -3.36
C ILE A 140 -8.34 -3.96 -4.74
N ARG A 141 -8.80 -5.15 -5.14
CA ARG A 141 -8.53 -5.72 -6.47
C ARG A 141 -8.98 -4.82 -7.63
N ASN A 142 -10.03 -4.03 -7.43
CA ASN A 142 -10.61 -3.16 -8.46
C ASN A 142 -10.06 -1.72 -8.41
N PHE A 143 -9.14 -1.43 -7.49
CA PHE A 143 -8.54 -0.12 -7.36
C PHE A 143 -7.69 0.25 -8.58
N SER A 144 -7.79 1.51 -9.00
CA SER A 144 -6.94 2.10 -10.04
C SER A 144 -6.73 3.58 -9.76
N PRO A 145 -5.50 4.06 -9.54
CA PRO A 145 -5.24 5.48 -9.22
C PRO A 145 -5.50 6.44 -10.38
N LYS A 146 -5.80 5.94 -11.58
CA LYS A 146 -6.24 6.78 -12.71
C LYS A 146 -7.74 7.07 -12.72
N LYS A 147 -8.51 6.26 -11.99
CA LYS A 147 -9.98 6.31 -11.98
C LYS A 147 -10.54 6.90 -10.70
N ASN A 148 -9.77 6.80 -9.62
CA ASN A 148 -10.12 7.20 -8.26
C ASN A 148 -9.01 8.11 -7.74
#